data_AF-A0A836ZTJ9-F1
#
_entry.id   AF-A0A836ZTJ9-F1
#
_cell.length_a   1.000
_cell.length_b   1.000
_cell.length_c   1.000
_cell.angle_alpha   90.00
_cell.angle_beta   90.00
_cell.angle_gamma   90.00
#
_symmetry.space_group_name_H-M   'P 1'
#
loop_
_entity.id
_entity.type
_entity.pdbx_description
1 polymer ?
#
loop_
_entity_poly.entity_id
_entity_poly.type
_entity_poly.pdbx_seq_one_letter_code
_entity_poly.pdbx_strand_id
1 'polypeptide(L)'
;ELRNVLADVLPKRFAQRLCELWLPDKPVRQLDPPQLQAAAELLGNFPLVASGTEGYRTAEVTLGGVDTNQVSSASMESRLMAGLYFVGEVLDVTGWLGGYNFQWAWASGHAAGSVA
;
A
#
# COMPACT_ATOMS: atom_id res chain seq x y z
N GLU A 1 -16.20 -21.17 22.80
CA GLU A 1 -16.97 -20.65 21.65
C GLU A 1 -15.99 -20.26 20.55
N LEU A 2 -16.44 -20.10 19.31
CA LEU A 2 -15.57 -19.77 18.18
C LEU A 2 -14.75 -18.50 18.43
N ARG A 3 -15.35 -17.46 19.04
CA ARG A 3 -14.63 -16.22 19.39
C ARG A 3 -13.40 -16.45 20.28
N ASN A 4 -13.46 -17.42 21.20
CA ASN A 4 -12.35 -17.66 22.13
C ASN A 4 -11.18 -18.30 21.39
N VAL A 5 -11.47 -19.27 20.51
CA VAL A 5 -10.46 -19.93 19.69
C VAL A 5 -9.82 -18.94 18.71
N LEU A 6 -10.62 -18.08 18.08
CA LEU A 6 -10.10 -17.02 17.22
C LEU A 6 -9.26 -16.01 18.00
N ALA A 7 -9.63 -15.66 19.23
CA ALA A 7 -8.88 -14.73 20.07
C ALA A 7 -7.52 -15.26 20.54
N ASP A 8 -7.26 -16.57 20.42
CA ASP A 8 -5.94 -17.16 20.70
C ASP A 8 -4.92 -16.85 19.59
N VAL A 9 -5.39 -16.53 18.37
CA VAL A 9 -4.55 -16.30 17.17
C VAL A 9 -4.77 -14.93 16.51
N LEU A 10 -5.84 -14.23 16.87
CA LEU A 10 -6.21 -12.90 16.35
C LEU A 10 -6.40 -11.91 17.50
N PRO A 11 -6.31 -10.60 17.24
CA PRO A 11 -6.65 -9.59 18.23
C PRO A 11 -8.06 -9.81 18.80
N LYS A 12 -8.20 -9.87 20.13
CA LYS A 12 -9.46 -10.21 20.81
C LYS A 12 -10.67 -9.39 20.32
N ARG A 13 -10.49 -8.07 20.13
CA ARG A 13 -11.55 -7.18 19.62
C ARG A 13 -11.97 -7.55 18.20
N PHE A 14 -11.01 -7.96 17.36
CA PHE A 14 -11.29 -8.37 15.99
C PHE A 14 -12.04 -9.71 15.96
N ALA A 15 -11.58 -10.71 16.72
CA ALA A 15 -12.26 -12.00 16.87
C ALA A 15 -13.72 -11.84 17.33
N GLN A 16 -13.95 -10.98 18.33
CA GLN A 16 -15.30 -10.65 18.79
C GLN A 16 -16.15 -10.04 17.67
N ARG A 17 -15.65 -9.03 16.96
CA ARG A 17 -16.40 -8.36 15.87
C ARG A 17 -16.68 -9.29 14.69
N LEU A 18 -15.76 -10.20 14.38
CA LEU A 18 -15.96 -11.22 13.34
C LEU A 18 -17.15 -12.13 13.67
N CYS A 19 -17.21 -12.62 14.91
CA CYS A 19 -18.30 -13.45 15.41
C CYS A 19 -19.63 -12.68 15.57
N GLU A 20 -19.60 -11.37 15.82
CA GLU A 20 -20.81 -10.55 15.88
C GLU A 20 -21.44 -10.29 14.51
N LEU A 21 -20.63 -10.21 13.46
CA LEU A 21 -21.08 -9.74 12.15
C LEU A 21 -21.17 -10.83 11.08
N TRP A 22 -20.28 -11.82 11.10
CA TRP A 22 -20.12 -12.74 9.96
C TRP A 22 -20.02 -14.22 10.33
N LEU A 23 -19.52 -14.56 11.53
CA LEU A 23 -19.26 -15.94 11.93
C LEU A 23 -20.18 -16.41 13.06
N PRO A 24 -20.62 -17.68 13.06
CA PRO A 24 -21.44 -18.21 14.15
C PRO A 24 -20.64 -18.33 15.45
N ASP A 25 -21.11 -17.69 16.52
CA ASP A 25 -20.47 -17.73 17.83
C ASP A 25 -21.06 -18.81 18.75
N LYS A 26 -20.69 -20.07 18.50
CA LYS A 26 -21.11 -21.22 19.30
C LYS A 26 -19.90 -22.05 19.73
N PRO A 27 -20.04 -23.00 20.68
CA PRO A 27 -18.97 -23.95 21.00
C PRO A 27 -18.45 -24.62 19.72
N VAL A 28 -17.12 -24.65 19.53
CA VAL A 28 -16.52 -25.11 18.27
C VAL A 28 -16.92 -26.54 17.91
N ARG A 29 -17.12 -27.40 18.91
CA ARG A 29 -17.63 -28.77 18.72
C ARG A 29 -19.03 -28.86 18.09
N GLN A 30 -19.78 -27.75 18.05
CA GLN A 30 -21.11 -27.67 17.44
C GLN A 30 -21.09 -27.04 16.04
N LEU A 31 -19.92 -26.66 15.51
CA LEU A 31 -19.76 -26.23 14.13
C LEU A 31 -19.69 -27.46 13.23
N ASP A 32 -20.48 -27.44 12.16
CA ASP A 32 -20.42 -28.45 11.12
C ASP A 32 -19.29 -28.14 10.11
N PRO A 33 -18.85 -29.13 9.31
CA PRO A 33 -17.79 -28.91 8.32
C PRO A 33 -18.09 -27.76 7.33
N PRO A 34 -19.32 -27.58 6.82
CA PRO A 34 -19.65 -26.42 5.98
C PRO A 34 -19.44 -25.07 6.69
N GLN A 35 -19.82 -24.94 7.96
CA GLN A 35 -19.60 -23.72 8.76
C GLN A 35 -18.11 -23.44 8.98
N LEU A 36 -17.33 -24.50 9.24
CA LEU A 36 -15.88 -24.36 9.37
C LEU A 36 -15.23 -23.94 8.04
N GLN A 37 -15.67 -24.51 6.92
CA GLN A 37 -15.18 -24.14 5.60
C GLN A 37 -15.55 -22.68 5.26
N ALA A 38 -16.78 -22.26 5.56
CA ALA A 38 -17.19 -20.86 5.36
C ALA A 38 -16.39 -19.89 6.24
N ALA A 39 -16.08 -20.28 7.48
CA ALA A 39 -15.22 -19.49 8.35
C ALA A 39 -13.78 -19.39 7.82
N ALA A 40 -13.21 -20.50 7.35
CA ALA A 40 -11.89 -20.52 6.75
C ALA A 40 -11.82 -19.65 5.48
N GLU A 41 -12.86 -19.74 4.63
CA GLU A 41 -12.98 -18.91 3.43
C GLU A 41 -13.04 -17.42 3.76
N LEU A 42 -13.88 -17.03 4.71
CA LEU A 42 -13.98 -15.63 5.14
C LEU A 42 -12.66 -15.11 5.71
N LEU A 43 -11.94 -15.92 6.50
CA LEU A 43 -10.68 -15.51 7.12
C LEU A 43 -9.53 -15.45 6.11
N GLY A 44 -9.50 -16.38 5.15
CA GLY A 44 -8.48 -16.43 4.10
C GLY A 44 -8.70 -15.38 3.00
N ASN A 45 -9.95 -15.10 2.67
CA ASN A 45 -10.36 -14.19 1.59
C ASN A 45 -11.26 -13.07 2.13
N PHE A 46 -10.81 -12.38 3.18
CA PHE A 46 -11.63 -11.38 3.87
C PHE A 46 -12.02 -10.22 2.93
N PRO A 47 -13.32 -10.03 2.64
CA PRO A 47 -13.75 -9.04 1.67
C PRO A 47 -13.67 -7.63 2.28
N LEU A 48 -12.71 -6.84 1.80
CA LEU A 48 -12.57 -5.44 2.17
C LEU A 48 -12.65 -4.56 0.92
N VAL A 49 -13.64 -3.67 0.90
CA VAL A 49 -13.77 -2.65 -0.15
C VAL A 49 -13.45 -1.30 0.48
N ALA A 50 -12.33 -0.71 0.08
CA ALA A 50 -11.99 0.65 0.50
C ALA A 50 -12.94 1.66 -0.17
N SER A 51 -13.44 2.63 0.60
CA SER A 51 -14.32 3.69 0.08
C SER A 51 -13.58 4.77 -0.71
N GLY A 52 -12.25 4.81 -0.62
CA GLY A 52 -11.38 5.80 -1.26
C GLY A 52 -10.02 5.87 -0.56
N THR A 53 -9.25 6.90 -0.89
CA THR A 53 -7.99 7.24 -0.20
C THR A 53 -8.17 8.50 0.65
N GLU A 54 -7.33 8.67 1.67
CA GLU A 54 -7.40 9.86 2.54
C GLU A 54 -6.91 11.16 1.85
N GLY A 55 -6.31 11.04 0.66
CA GLY A 55 -5.80 12.16 -0.12
C GLY A 55 -4.45 12.72 0.37
N TYR A 56 -4.03 13.83 -0.24
CA TYR A 56 -2.67 14.37 -0.11
C TYR A 56 -2.27 14.83 1.29
N ARG A 57 -3.22 15.10 2.19
CA ARG A 57 -2.89 15.48 3.57
C ARG A 57 -2.27 14.33 4.36
N THR A 58 -2.61 13.08 4.02
CA THR A 58 -2.05 11.88 4.66
C THR A 58 -1.12 11.10 3.74
N ALA A 59 -1.19 11.29 2.43
CA ALA A 59 -0.29 10.60 1.49
C ALA A 59 1.18 10.94 1.78
N GLU A 60 2.03 9.91 1.80
CA GLU A 60 3.48 10.10 2.00
C GLU A 60 4.21 10.50 0.71
N VAL A 61 3.67 10.12 -0.45
CA VAL A 61 4.23 10.39 -1.77
C VAL A 61 3.14 10.60 -2.82
N THR A 62 3.52 11.24 -3.92
CA THR A 62 2.67 11.47 -5.08
C THR A 62 2.97 10.45 -6.18
N LEU A 63 1.92 9.82 -6.72
CA LEU A 63 1.99 9.02 -7.94
C LEU A 63 1.77 9.93 -9.16
N GLY A 64 2.54 9.72 -10.23
CA GLY A 64 2.55 10.61 -11.38
C GLY A 64 3.61 11.70 -11.27
N GLY A 65 3.61 12.64 -12.20
CA GLY A 65 4.55 13.77 -12.20
C GLY A 65 4.85 14.25 -13.61
N VAL A 66 5.99 14.90 -13.78
CA VAL A 66 6.56 15.25 -15.08
C VAL A 66 6.89 13.96 -15.84
N ASP A 67 6.39 13.86 -17.08
CA ASP A 67 6.61 12.70 -17.95
C ASP A 67 8.11 12.45 -18.17
N THR A 68 8.57 11.29 -17.71
CA THR A 68 9.97 10.89 -17.80
C THR A 68 10.45 10.69 -19.24
N ASN A 69 9.55 10.50 -20.21
CA ASN A 69 9.92 10.46 -21.63
C ASN A 69 10.40 11.82 -22.15
N GLN A 70 10.00 12.91 -21.50
CA GLN A 70 10.42 14.28 -21.84
C GLN A 70 11.68 14.72 -21.10
N VAL A 71 12.31 13.82 -20.36
CA VAL A 71 13.51 14.07 -19.57
C VAL A 71 14.63 13.11 -20.00
N SER A 72 15.87 13.59 -19.99
CA SER A 72 17.04 12.75 -20.24
C SER A 72 17.27 11.82 -19.04
N SER A 73 17.35 10.51 -19.27
CA SER A 73 17.59 9.53 -18.20
C SER A 73 19.00 9.59 -17.59
N ALA A 74 19.95 10.23 -18.27
CA ALA A 74 21.34 10.36 -17.81
C ALA A 74 21.60 11.69 -17.08
N SER A 75 21.01 12.79 -17.56
CA SER A 75 21.27 14.14 -17.05
C SER A 75 20.11 14.75 -16.28
N MET A 76 18.92 14.17 -16.35
CA MET A 76 17.66 14.73 -15.82
C MET A 76 17.26 16.09 -16.44
N GLU A 77 17.89 16.48 -17.56
CA GLU A 77 17.55 17.69 -18.31
C GLU A 77 16.28 17.48 -19.14
N SER A 78 15.46 18.53 -19.27
CA SER A 78 14.30 18.55 -20.15
C SER A 78 14.74 18.44 -21.61
N ARG A 79 14.04 17.58 -22.36
CA ARG A 79 14.20 17.47 -23.82
C ARG A 79 13.56 18.64 -24.58
N LEU A 80 12.76 19.44 -23.90
CA LEU A 80 12.00 20.55 -24.50
C LEU A 80 12.64 21.91 -24.27
N MET A 81 13.47 22.04 -23.23
CA MET A 81 14.14 23.29 -22.88
C MET A 81 15.53 23.01 -22.31
N ALA A 82 16.55 23.41 -23.04
CA ALA A 82 17.93 23.30 -22.60
C ALA A 82 18.18 24.13 -21.33
N GLY A 83 18.95 23.59 -20.40
CA GLY A 83 19.27 24.20 -19.11
C GLY A 83 18.17 24.07 -18.03
N LEU A 84 17.05 23.41 -18.34
CA LEU A 84 15.99 23.12 -17.36
C LEU A 84 16.07 21.66 -16.90
N TYR A 85 16.13 21.42 -15.59
CA TYR A 85 16.26 20.09 -15.00
C TYR A 85 15.13 19.80 -14.01
N PHE A 86 14.74 18.53 -13.92
CA PHE A 86 13.74 18.04 -12.97
C PHE A 86 14.32 16.88 -12.18
N VAL A 87 14.20 16.88 -10.85
CA VAL A 87 14.77 15.84 -9.98
C VAL A 87 13.81 15.49 -8.85
N GLY A 88 13.97 14.29 -8.28
CA GLY A 88 13.16 13.82 -7.16
C GLY A 88 11.70 13.57 -7.52
N GLU A 89 10.82 13.79 -6.54
CA GLU A 89 9.39 13.39 -6.57
C GLU A 89 8.55 14.15 -7.60
N VAL A 90 9.06 15.26 -8.17
CA VAL A 90 8.33 15.98 -9.23
C VAL A 90 8.25 15.19 -10.54
N LEU A 91 9.16 14.24 -10.74
CA LEU A 91 9.16 13.33 -11.88
C LEU A 91 8.14 12.20 -11.66
N ASP A 92 7.60 11.66 -12.76
CA ASP A 92 6.75 10.47 -12.73
C ASP A 92 7.57 9.19 -12.43
N VAL A 93 8.07 9.13 -11.19
CA VAL A 93 8.82 8.01 -10.61
C VAL A 93 8.46 7.90 -9.14
N THR A 94 7.76 6.82 -8.78
CA THR A 94 7.31 6.57 -7.41
C THR A 94 7.86 5.24 -6.91
N GLY A 95 8.64 5.28 -5.83
CA GLY A 95 9.16 4.10 -5.16
C GLY A 95 8.20 3.52 -4.13
N TRP A 96 8.44 2.27 -3.75
CA TRP A 96 7.73 1.65 -2.62
C TRP A 96 8.10 2.28 -1.29
N LEU A 97 7.30 2.01 -0.25
CA LEU A 97 7.65 2.33 1.12
C LEU A 97 8.96 1.65 1.51
N GLY A 98 9.80 2.32 2.32
CA GLY A 98 11.06 1.77 2.80
C GLY A 98 12.32 2.44 2.24
N GLY A 99 12.25 3.73 1.91
CA GLY A 99 13.43 4.55 1.57
C GLY A 99 13.73 4.68 0.07
N TYR A 100 12.96 4.02 -0.80
CA TYR A 100 13.15 4.08 -2.25
C TYR A 100 12.96 5.50 -2.82
N ASN A 101 11.99 6.26 -2.31
CA ASN A 101 11.75 7.64 -2.75
C ASN A 101 12.90 8.58 -2.36
N PHE A 102 13.49 8.39 -1.17
CA PHE A 102 14.71 9.11 -0.80
C PHE A 102 15.88 8.73 -1.70
N GLN A 103 16.10 7.42 -1.93
CA GLN A 103 17.15 6.97 -2.83
C GLN A 103 17.00 7.56 -4.24
N TRP A 104 15.77 7.64 -4.76
CA TRP A 104 15.48 8.29 -6.03
C TRP A 104 15.80 9.79 -6.02
N ALA A 105 15.41 10.51 -4.97
CA ALA A 105 15.73 11.92 -4.82
C ALA A 105 17.25 12.16 -4.81
N TRP A 106 18.03 11.32 -4.11
CA TRP A 106 19.48 11.41 -4.09
C TRP A 106 20.11 11.12 -5.44
N ALA A 107 19.70 10.02 -6.10
CA ALA A 107 20.29 9.60 -7.36
C ALA A 107 20.00 10.59 -8.50
N SER A 108 18.74 11.01 -8.65
CA SER A 108 18.34 11.98 -9.67
C SER A 108 18.97 13.36 -9.42
N GLY A 109 19.00 13.80 -8.16
CA GLY A 109 19.69 15.04 -7.78
C GLY A 109 21.17 15.02 -8.12
N HIS A 110 21.86 13.91 -7.82
CA HIS A 110 23.28 13.75 -8.17
C HIS A 110 23.52 13.72 -9.69
N ALA A 111 22.68 13.01 -10.45
CA ALA A 111 22.79 12.94 -11.90
C ALA A 111 22.67 14.32 -12.55
N ALA A 112 21.68 15.13 -12.15
CA ALA A 112 21.53 16.50 -12.64
C ALA A 112 22.71 17.39 -12.22
N GLY A 113 23.07 17.35 -10.93
CA GLY A 113 24.13 18.21 -10.38
C GLY A 113 25.54 17.91 -10.91
N SER A 114 25.75 16.76 -11.56
CA SER A 114 27.07 16.39 -12.11
C SER A 114 27.30 16.92 -13.54
N VAL A 115 26.25 17.43 -14.19
CA VAL A 115 26.28 17.86 -15.61
C VAL A 115 25.68 19.24 -15.84
N ALA A 116 25.11 19.87 -14.81
CA ALA A 116 24.55 21.22 -14.84
C ALA A 116 25.62 22.32 -14.69
#